data_AF-A0A9X5E2X2-F1
#
_entry.id   AF-A0A9X5E2X2-F1
#
_cell.length_a   1.000
_cell.length_b   1.000
_cell.length_c   1.000
_cell.angle_alpha   90.00
_cell.angle_beta   90.00
_cell.angle_gamma   90.00
#
_symmetry.space_group_name_H-M   'P 1'
#
loop_
_entity.id
_entity.type
_entity.pdbx_description
1 polymer ?
#
loop_
_entity_poly.entity_id
_entity_poly.type
_entity_poly.pdbx_seq_one_letter_code
_entity_poly.pdbx_strand_id
1 'polypeptide(L)'
;MHPDIAAIPNRLFYDSQLVDGARVKEQTTSIAQNPPSSGNALVLYDLTKLSAFCFSEEESHSRFNFISALVAVNLAYANVRAGNSNIGIITPYNAQSRLIHRLLKDLSIAEKLVKVATVHRFQGSEQDVIIFDTVEGPPREKPGLLVTGGMDSTAMRLANVAISRARGKFIGIVNYSYLQNKLNSFNIFRKLIDRVAARASIHSITWSKEASANNWKLDLPGVTCFPNSHTALKQIESEITKAKEEIAINWSTPLAKHHFSASILKRCHPERVRFYITGQGYQSFAIGLQNTQIWQGRSQLNISLVGIDRQCLWIYVNPASPNSVVLRLDLPQTVKLLYAFWRLVPSEEVKQDTLLEKIAKGQSPVGMPCPVCRSLLYPTVGKYGAYLACTNKNKCRYTKSMSSTDATNWAHLNNIKCTKCRSQVKGCKGYKGVFLRCTNSKCDGWTPLENFVSSIQNFLFCRKPQDLTDFRCPAGITYSKPGQFLTIPSPLGFIFLGFSVYCRWQFFLTRNARLANARLLTALAVLYS
;
A
#
# COMPACT_ATOMS: atom_id res chain seq x y z
N MET A 1 34.91 12.93 -14.22
CA MET A 1 33.53 13.04 -14.74
C MET A 1 33.59 13.60 -16.15
N HIS A 2 32.83 13.07 -17.11
CA HIS A 2 32.80 13.57 -18.48
C HIS A 2 32.47 15.08 -18.51
N PRO A 3 33.16 15.90 -19.32
CA PRO A 3 33.00 17.37 -19.31
C PRO A 3 31.55 17.86 -19.43
N ASP A 4 30.75 17.20 -20.28
CA ASP A 4 29.32 17.55 -20.41
C ASP A 4 28.51 17.37 -19.13
N ILE A 5 28.84 16.34 -18.35
CA ILE A 5 28.20 16.10 -17.04
C ILE A 5 28.74 17.12 -16.04
N ALA A 6 30.07 17.31 -15.97
CA ALA A 6 30.73 18.20 -15.01
C ALA A 6 30.29 19.67 -15.15
N ALA A 7 30.01 20.11 -16.38
CA ALA A 7 29.52 21.46 -16.66
C ALA A 7 28.21 21.79 -15.91
N ILE A 8 27.35 20.79 -15.64
CA ILE A 8 26.05 21.00 -14.99
C ILE A 8 26.22 21.39 -13.50
N PRO A 9 26.80 20.54 -12.61
CA PRO A 9 27.01 20.93 -11.23
C PRO A 9 27.98 22.11 -11.12
N ASN A 10 29.00 22.22 -11.99
CA ASN A 10 29.95 23.33 -11.95
C ASN A 10 29.25 24.69 -12.06
N ARG A 11 28.34 24.84 -13.03
CA ARG A 11 27.55 26.08 -13.19
C ARG A 11 26.46 26.27 -12.14
N LEU A 12 25.95 25.18 -11.56
CA LEU A 12 24.77 25.24 -10.69
C LEU A 12 25.15 25.37 -9.21
N PHE A 13 26.29 24.83 -8.79
CA PHE A 13 26.68 24.70 -7.39
C PHE A 13 28.08 25.24 -7.05
N TYR A 14 28.94 25.45 -8.05
CA TYR A 14 30.36 25.78 -7.84
C TYR A 14 30.80 27.04 -8.59
N ASP A 15 29.87 27.90 -9.00
CA ASP A 15 30.14 29.18 -9.67
C ASP A 15 31.14 29.10 -10.84
N SER A 16 31.13 27.98 -11.58
CA SER A 16 32.04 27.69 -12.69
C SER A 16 33.53 27.63 -12.32
N GLN A 17 33.87 27.40 -11.05
CA GLN A 17 35.25 27.34 -10.55
C GLN A 17 35.93 25.98 -10.75
N LEU A 18 35.18 24.91 -11.03
CA LEU A 18 35.77 23.58 -11.28
C LEU A 18 36.43 23.52 -12.65
N VAL A 19 37.57 22.86 -12.72
CA VAL A 19 38.34 22.62 -13.96
C VAL A 19 38.41 21.11 -14.22
N ASP A 20 38.25 20.71 -15.47
CA ASP A 20 38.37 19.31 -15.87
C ASP A 20 39.84 18.85 -15.82
N GLY A 21 40.07 17.66 -15.27
CA GLY A 21 41.39 17.05 -15.30
C GLY A 21 41.85 16.70 -16.72
N ALA A 22 43.16 16.72 -16.95
CA ALA A 22 43.73 16.29 -18.22
C ALA A 22 43.27 14.86 -18.57
N ARG A 23 42.89 14.63 -19.84
CA ARG A 23 42.46 13.33 -20.38
C ARG A 23 41.14 12.75 -19.86
N VAL A 24 40.41 13.44 -18.97
CA VAL A 24 39.13 12.93 -18.44
C VAL A 24 38.11 12.69 -19.56
N LYS A 25 38.10 13.54 -20.61
CA LYS A 25 37.25 13.34 -21.79
C LYS A 25 37.56 12.01 -22.49
N GLU A 26 38.83 11.73 -22.77
CA GLU A 26 39.27 10.47 -23.39
C GLU A 26 38.86 9.26 -22.54
N GLN A 27 39.11 9.32 -21.23
CA GLN A 27 38.83 8.23 -20.29
C GLN A 27 37.33 7.93 -20.12
N THR A 28 36.46 8.90 -20.37
CA THR A 28 35.00 8.77 -20.17
C THR A 28 34.23 8.63 -21.46
N THR A 29 34.89 8.76 -22.62
CA THR A 29 34.26 8.63 -23.95
C THR A 29 33.69 7.23 -24.16
N SER A 30 34.41 6.17 -23.77
CA SER A 30 33.92 4.79 -23.88
C SER A 30 32.65 4.56 -23.04
N ILE A 31 32.59 5.14 -21.84
CA ILE A 31 31.41 5.07 -20.98
C ILE A 31 30.23 5.85 -21.59
N ALA A 32 30.49 6.99 -22.23
CA ALA A 32 29.46 7.74 -22.95
C ALA A 32 28.89 6.96 -24.17
N GLN A 33 29.62 5.98 -24.69
CA GLN A 33 29.10 5.06 -25.73
C GLN A 33 28.16 3.98 -25.17
N ASN A 34 28.12 3.75 -23.85
CA ASN A 34 27.20 2.79 -23.26
C ASN A 34 25.74 3.12 -23.59
N PRO A 35 24.84 2.14 -23.73
CA PRO A 35 23.43 2.41 -23.91
C PRO A 35 22.83 3.13 -22.69
N PRO A 36 21.76 3.92 -22.87
CA PRO A 36 21.14 4.34 -24.13
C PRO A 36 21.88 5.55 -24.76
N SER A 37 21.52 5.89 -26.00
CA SER A 37 22.07 7.04 -26.76
C SER A 37 23.61 7.05 -26.79
N SER A 38 24.18 6.15 -27.60
CA SER A 38 25.64 6.03 -27.78
C SER A 38 26.27 7.38 -28.13
N GLY A 39 27.29 7.79 -27.38
CA GLY A 39 28.01 9.06 -27.55
C GLY A 39 27.44 10.22 -26.73
N ASN A 40 26.23 10.10 -26.18
CA ASN A 40 25.66 11.13 -25.31
C ASN A 40 25.95 10.82 -23.83
N ALA A 41 26.72 11.68 -23.17
CA ALA A 41 26.99 11.58 -21.72
C ALA A 41 25.79 11.97 -20.84
N LEU A 42 24.86 12.77 -21.37
CA LEU A 42 23.62 13.18 -20.71
C LEU A 42 22.41 12.64 -21.49
N VAL A 43 21.55 11.89 -20.80
CA VAL A 43 20.29 11.35 -21.35
C VAL A 43 19.15 11.66 -20.40
N LEU A 44 17.97 11.97 -20.93
CA LEU A 44 16.77 12.25 -20.13
C LEU A 44 15.59 11.44 -20.65
N TYR A 45 14.96 10.66 -19.78
CA TYR A 45 13.71 9.96 -20.04
C TYR A 45 12.54 10.71 -19.40
N ASP A 46 11.63 11.19 -20.24
CA ASP A 46 10.41 11.88 -19.83
C ASP A 46 9.23 10.90 -19.75
N LEU A 47 8.68 10.76 -18.54
CA LEU A 47 7.58 9.87 -18.18
C LEU A 47 6.20 10.52 -18.31
N THR A 48 6.11 11.77 -18.77
CA THR A 48 4.85 12.54 -18.85
C THR A 48 3.72 11.75 -19.52
N LYS A 49 4.04 10.94 -20.55
CA LYS A 49 3.06 10.20 -21.36
C LYS A 49 2.85 8.73 -20.95
N LEU A 50 3.46 8.26 -19.85
CA LEU A 50 3.35 6.86 -19.40
C LEU A 50 2.31 6.62 -18.32
N SER A 51 1.60 7.65 -17.84
CA SER A 51 0.75 7.54 -16.65
C SER A 51 1.54 6.98 -15.45
N ALA A 52 2.82 7.37 -15.33
CA ALA A 52 3.71 6.95 -14.26
C ALA A 52 3.34 7.66 -12.94
N PHE A 53 2.44 7.05 -12.17
CA PHE A 53 1.92 7.65 -10.95
C PHE A 53 2.86 7.49 -9.75
N CYS A 54 3.00 8.57 -8.97
CA CYS A 54 3.73 8.61 -7.71
C CYS A 54 2.78 8.35 -6.53
N PHE A 55 3.07 7.30 -5.77
CA PHE A 55 2.35 6.88 -4.56
C PHE A 55 3.19 7.14 -3.32
N SER A 56 2.66 6.80 -2.14
CA SER A 56 3.44 6.78 -0.90
C SER A 56 3.01 5.63 -0.02
N GLU A 57 3.99 5.03 0.64
CA GLU A 57 3.76 4.02 1.66
C GLU A 57 3.00 4.67 2.84
N GLU A 58 2.01 3.97 3.39
CA GLU A 58 1.15 4.54 4.44
C GLU A 58 1.92 4.78 5.74
N GLU A 59 2.78 3.84 6.14
CA GLU A 59 3.52 3.91 7.40
C GLU A 59 4.69 4.87 7.34
N SER A 60 5.54 4.74 6.32
CA SER A 60 6.79 5.52 6.26
C SER A 60 6.63 6.84 5.50
N HIS A 61 5.49 7.05 4.83
CA HIS A 61 5.25 8.17 3.90
C HIS A 61 6.29 8.33 2.77
N SER A 62 7.16 7.33 2.56
CA SER A 62 8.17 7.37 1.51
C SER A 62 7.51 7.18 0.15
N ARG A 63 7.93 7.98 -0.82
CA ARG A 63 7.33 7.98 -2.17
C ARG A 63 7.89 6.84 -3.01
N PHE A 64 7.06 6.31 -3.90
CA PHE A 64 7.47 5.35 -4.90
C PHE A 64 6.65 5.52 -6.18
N ASN A 65 7.22 5.12 -7.31
CA ASN A 65 6.59 5.17 -8.62
C ASN A 65 6.97 3.89 -9.37
N PHE A 66 6.00 2.99 -9.50
CA PHE A 66 6.24 1.65 -10.02
C PHE A 66 6.68 1.67 -11.50
N ILE A 67 6.06 2.50 -12.33
CA ILE A 67 6.43 2.61 -13.75
C ILE A 67 7.84 3.22 -13.87
N SER A 68 8.16 4.23 -13.07
CA SER A 68 9.52 4.80 -13.04
C SER A 68 10.58 3.75 -12.63
N ALA A 69 10.26 2.92 -11.64
CA ALA A 69 11.14 1.82 -11.21
C ALA A 69 11.38 0.81 -12.35
N LEU A 70 10.34 0.44 -13.10
CA LEU A 70 10.47 -0.43 -14.28
C LEU A 70 11.37 0.20 -15.35
N VAL A 71 11.23 1.49 -15.63
CA VAL A 71 12.08 2.20 -16.60
C VAL A 71 13.55 2.18 -16.12
N ALA A 72 13.80 2.49 -14.85
CA ALA A 72 15.15 2.48 -14.27
C ALA A 72 15.80 1.09 -14.35
N VAL A 73 15.05 0.04 -13.98
CA VAL A 73 15.54 -1.34 -14.03
C VAL A 73 15.74 -1.81 -15.46
N ASN A 74 14.88 -1.44 -16.41
CA ASN A 74 15.03 -1.76 -17.84
C ASN A 74 16.33 -1.16 -18.41
N LEU A 75 16.65 0.08 -18.05
CA LEU A 75 17.88 0.76 -18.47
C LEU A 75 19.13 0.12 -17.86
N ALA A 76 19.08 -0.24 -16.57
CA ALA A 76 20.17 -0.95 -15.92
C ALA A 76 20.37 -2.35 -16.51
N TYR A 77 19.27 -3.08 -16.75
CA TYR A 77 19.28 -4.41 -17.35
C TYR A 77 19.87 -4.38 -18.77
N ALA A 78 19.50 -3.40 -19.60
CA ALA A 78 20.07 -3.22 -20.93
C ALA A 78 21.59 -2.97 -20.88
N ASN A 79 22.07 -2.20 -19.90
CA ASN A 79 23.50 -1.99 -19.69
C ASN A 79 24.23 -3.28 -19.28
N VAL A 80 23.67 -4.04 -18.33
CA VAL A 80 24.24 -5.34 -17.92
C VAL A 80 24.27 -6.32 -19.09
N ARG A 81 23.22 -6.35 -19.92
CA ARG A 81 23.14 -7.17 -21.13
C ARG A 81 24.16 -6.77 -22.20
N ALA A 82 24.55 -5.51 -22.24
CA ALA A 82 25.62 -5.00 -23.10
C ALA A 82 27.03 -5.26 -22.54
N GLY A 83 27.16 -5.94 -21.40
CA GLY A 83 28.44 -6.25 -20.76
C GLY A 83 28.96 -5.14 -19.84
N ASN A 84 28.20 -4.07 -19.63
CA ASN A 84 28.58 -3.00 -18.73
C ASN A 84 28.37 -3.40 -17.27
N SER A 85 29.28 -2.97 -16.42
CA SER A 85 29.20 -3.10 -14.96
C SER A 85 29.38 -1.71 -14.32
N ASN A 86 29.35 -1.62 -12.98
CA ASN A 86 29.52 -0.34 -12.27
C ASN A 86 28.41 0.68 -12.60
N ILE A 87 27.16 0.24 -12.48
CA ILE A 87 25.96 1.05 -12.73
C ILE A 87 25.35 1.43 -11.37
N GLY A 88 25.05 2.72 -11.17
CA GLY A 88 24.32 3.20 -10.01
C GLY A 88 22.88 3.58 -10.35
N ILE A 89 21.91 3.15 -9.54
CA ILE A 89 20.56 3.71 -9.54
C ILE A 89 20.35 4.52 -8.26
N ILE A 90 20.10 5.81 -8.44
CA ILE A 90 19.94 6.76 -7.35
C ILE A 90 18.50 7.27 -7.34
N THR A 91 17.87 7.30 -6.17
CA THR A 91 16.53 7.86 -5.98
C THR A 91 16.45 8.62 -4.65
N PRO A 92 15.63 9.68 -4.50
CA PRO A 92 15.49 10.36 -3.21
C PRO A 92 14.82 9.49 -2.13
N TYR A 93 14.04 8.48 -2.52
CA TYR A 93 13.10 7.82 -1.62
C TYR A 93 13.47 6.37 -1.28
N ASN A 94 13.44 6.04 0.01
CA ASN A 94 13.72 4.68 0.49
C ASN A 94 12.73 3.64 -0.08
N ALA A 95 11.44 3.95 -0.18
CA ALA A 95 10.45 3.02 -0.75
C ALA A 95 10.76 2.70 -2.22
N GLN A 96 11.14 3.70 -3.02
CA GLN A 96 11.58 3.47 -4.39
C GLN A 96 12.86 2.62 -4.45
N SER A 97 13.85 2.91 -3.61
CA SER A 97 15.09 2.12 -3.55
C SER A 97 14.81 0.66 -3.20
N ARG A 98 13.92 0.38 -2.22
CA ARG A 98 13.50 -0.99 -1.88
C ARG A 98 12.80 -1.69 -3.05
N LEU A 99 11.94 -0.98 -3.76
CA LEU A 99 11.23 -1.52 -4.93
C LEU A 99 12.20 -1.91 -6.05
N ILE A 100 13.15 -1.03 -6.37
CA ILE A 100 14.17 -1.29 -7.40
C ILE A 100 15.07 -2.46 -6.98
N HIS A 101 15.51 -2.52 -5.71
CA HIS A 101 16.25 -3.67 -5.17
C HIS A 101 15.49 -4.98 -5.33
N ARG A 102 14.18 -4.97 -5.08
CA ARG A 102 13.35 -6.17 -5.21
C ARG A 102 13.21 -6.64 -6.66
N LEU A 103 13.03 -5.69 -7.59
CA LEU A 103 13.01 -5.95 -9.03
C LEU A 103 14.33 -6.57 -9.51
N LEU A 104 15.48 -5.97 -9.16
CA LEU A 104 16.80 -6.50 -9.52
C LEU A 104 17.03 -7.91 -8.96
N LYS A 105 16.55 -8.18 -7.74
CA LYS A 105 16.66 -9.50 -7.11
C LYS A 105 15.84 -10.57 -7.83
N ASP A 106 14.62 -10.27 -8.29
CA ASP A 106 13.85 -11.22 -9.11
C ASP A 106 14.53 -11.48 -10.46
N LEU A 107 15.20 -10.46 -11.03
CA LEU A 107 15.98 -10.58 -12.26
C LEU A 107 17.36 -11.24 -12.06
N SER A 108 17.70 -11.64 -10.83
CA SER A 108 19.01 -12.21 -10.47
C SER A 108 20.20 -11.32 -10.84
N ILE A 109 20.02 -10.00 -10.82
CA ILE A 109 21.09 -9.03 -11.08
C ILE A 109 21.85 -8.78 -9.78
N ALA A 110 23.15 -9.07 -9.79
CA ALA A 110 24.00 -8.93 -8.62
C ALA A 110 24.26 -7.46 -8.26
N GLU A 111 24.31 -7.14 -6.96
CA GLU A 111 24.58 -5.78 -6.44
C GLU A 111 25.93 -5.21 -6.90
N LYS A 112 26.91 -6.07 -7.18
CA LYS A 112 28.21 -5.67 -7.73
C LYS A 112 28.14 -5.09 -9.15
N LEU A 113 27.09 -5.42 -9.90
CA LEU A 113 26.86 -4.91 -11.26
C LEU A 113 26.02 -3.63 -11.21
N VAL A 114 24.97 -3.65 -10.38
CA VAL A 114 24.03 -2.54 -10.23
C VAL A 114 23.86 -2.20 -8.75
N LYS A 115 24.40 -1.06 -8.34
CA LYS A 115 24.27 -0.52 -6.99
C LYS A 115 23.04 0.38 -6.91
N VAL A 116 22.14 0.11 -5.95
CA VAL A 116 20.94 0.93 -5.74
C VAL A 116 20.98 1.55 -4.35
N ALA A 117 20.84 2.87 -4.26
CA ALA A 117 20.70 3.51 -2.97
C ALA A 117 19.94 4.83 -3.05
N THR A 118 19.55 5.33 -1.88
CA THR A 118 19.18 6.74 -1.77
C THR A 118 20.42 7.61 -1.84
N VAL A 119 20.25 8.86 -2.24
CA VAL A 119 21.35 9.80 -2.42
C VAL A 119 22.23 9.91 -1.15
N HIS A 120 21.64 9.91 0.04
CA HIS A 120 22.38 9.94 1.31
C HIS A 120 23.30 8.72 1.50
N ARG A 121 22.89 7.55 1.02
CA ARG A 121 23.67 6.30 1.10
C ARG A 121 24.65 6.12 -0.06
N PHE A 122 24.57 6.98 -1.09
CA PHE A 122 25.44 6.94 -2.26
C PHE A 122 26.67 7.87 -2.15
N GLN A 123 26.84 8.55 -1.01
CA GLN A 123 27.93 9.49 -0.82
C GLN A 123 29.31 8.80 -0.92
N GLY A 124 30.22 9.41 -1.68
CA GLY A 124 31.61 8.90 -1.84
C GLY A 124 31.80 7.76 -2.84
N SER A 125 30.73 7.29 -3.50
CA SER A 125 30.80 6.19 -4.48
C SER A 125 30.47 6.72 -5.87
N GLU A 126 31.46 6.88 -6.74
CA GLU A 126 31.22 7.15 -8.17
C GLU A 126 30.91 5.87 -8.94
N GLN A 127 30.19 5.98 -10.06
CA GLN A 127 29.84 4.87 -10.96
C GLN A 127 30.01 5.31 -12.40
N ASP A 128 30.25 4.38 -13.31
CA ASP A 128 30.42 4.68 -14.73
C ASP A 128 29.13 5.27 -15.31
N VAL A 129 28.01 4.59 -15.03
CA VAL A 129 26.66 5.00 -15.44
C VAL A 129 25.82 5.28 -14.19
N ILE A 130 25.21 6.46 -14.11
CA ILE A 130 24.19 6.77 -13.09
C ILE A 130 22.83 6.92 -13.74
N ILE A 131 21.86 6.18 -13.21
CA ILE A 131 20.43 6.34 -13.48
C ILE A 131 19.82 7.06 -12.28
N PHE A 132 19.32 8.27 -12.48
CA PHE A 132 18.70 9.06 -11.44
C PHE A 132 17.18 9.12 -11.62
N ASP A 133 16.45 8.48 -10.72
CA ASP A 133 14.99 8.45 -10.71
C ASP A 133 14.43 9.45 -9.70
N THR A 134 13.78 10.50 -10.20
CA THR A 134 13.16 11.52 -9.36
C THR A 134 11.91 11.03 -8.62
N VAL A 135 11.24 9.96 -9.11
CA VAL A 135 10.00 9.35 -8.58
C VAL A 135 8.75 10.23 -8.70
N GLU A 136 8.94 11.53 -8.64
CA GLU A 136 7.89 12.54 -8.64
C GLU A 136 6.98 12.46 -9.85
N GLY A 137 5.69 12.71 -9.62
CA GLY A 137 4.68 12.67 -10.65
C GLY A 137 3.26 12.82 -10.09
N PRO A 138 2.25 12.84 -10.98
CA PRO A 138 0.84 12.80 -10.58
C PRO A 138 0.53 11.52 -9.79
N PRO A 139 -0.55 11.46 -8.98
CA PRO A 139 -1.51 12.52 -8.71
C PRO A 139 -1.07 13.48 -7.58
N ARG A 140 0.21 13.46 -7.15
CA ARG A 140 0.65 14.24 -6.00
C ARG A 140 0.47 15.74 -6.27
N GLU A 141 -0.26 16.45 -5.42
CA GLU A 141 -0.49 17.88 -5.63
C GLU A 141 0.79 18.72 -5.52
N LYS A 142 1.70 18.29 -4.63
CA LYS A 142 2.98 18.92 -4.34
C LYS A 142 4.16 17.92 -4.44
N PRO A 143 5.30 18.33 -5.03
CA PRO A 143 6.52 17.56 -5.01
C PRO A 143 7.00 17.32 -3.58
N GLY A 144 7.83 16.30 -3.37
CA GLY A 144 8.29 15.96 -2.02
C GLY A 144 9.34 16.95 -1.52
N LEU A 145 9.49 17.01 -0.20
CA LEU A 145 10.46 17.92 0.45
C LEU A 145 11.89 17.64 0.00
N LEU A 146 12.21 16.39 -0.35
CA LEU A 146 13.54 16.00 -0.82
C LEU A 146 13.90 16.59 -2.20
N VAL A 147 12.90 16.95 -3.01
CA VAL A 147 13.13 17.62 -4.31
C VAL A 147 12.73 19.10 -4.27
N THR A 148 12.33 19.60 -3.10
CA THR A 148 11.84 20.98 -2.93
C THR A 148 12.81 21.81 -2.13
N GLY A 149 13.43 22.83 -2.75
CA GLY A 149 14.28 23.78 -2.05
C GLY A 149 15.23 24.56 -2.97
N GLY A 150 15.86 25.60 -2.41
CA GLY A 150 16.90 26.43 -3.05
C GLY A 150 18.31 25.95 -2.74
N MET A 151 19.30 26.85 -2.80
CA MET A 151 20.73 26.53 -2.66
C MET A 151 21.12 25.95 -1.30
N ASP A 152 20.52 26.36 -0.19
CA ASP A 152 20.89 25.86 1.14
C ASP A 152 20.08 24.63 1.60
N SER A 153 19.33 24.04 0.68
CA SER A 153 18.36 22.99 1.00
C SER A 153 18.94 21.58 0.95
N THR A 154 18.24 20.64 1.59
CA THR A 154 18.47 19.20 1.37
C THR A 154 18.34 18.84 -0.11
N ALA A 155 17.41 19.47 -0.84
CA ALA A 155 17.24 19.24 -2.27
C ALA A 155 18.49 19.62 -3.08
N MET A 156 19.22 20.67 -2.71
CA MET A 156 20.48 21.03 -3.38
C MET A 156 21.52 19.94 -3.20
N ARG A 157 21.75 19.50 -1.96
CA ARG A 157 22.71 18.40 -1.68
C ARG A 157 22.33 17.14 -2.45
N LEU A 158 21.04 16.82 -2.52
CA LEU A 158 20.55 15.66 -3.25
C LEU A 158 20.80 15.79 -4.76
N ALA A 159 20.49 16.94 -5.34
CA ALA A 159 20.70 17.25 -6.75
C ALA A 159 22.20 17.18 -7.14
N ASN A 160 23.07 17.83 -6.36
CA ASN A 160 24.51 17.85 -6.59
C ASN A 160 25.11 16.45 -6.48
N VAL A 161 24.77 15.70 -5.42
CA VAL A 161 25.26 14.32 -5.28
C VAL A 161 24.77 13.47 -6.44
N ALA A 162 23.47 13.47 -6.76
CA ALA A 162 22.89 12.63 -7.80
C ALA A 162 23.61 12.76 -9.16
N ILE A 163 23.87 14.00 -9.62
CA ILE A 163 24.56 14.21 -10.89
C ILE A 163 26.07 13.95 -10.79
N SER A 164 26.70 14.34 -9.67
CA SER A 164 28.15 14.23 -9.52
C SER A 164 28.68 12.81 -9.30
N ARG A 165 27.80 11.82 -9.13
CA ARG A 165 28.21 10.41 -9.01
C ARG A 165 28.54 9.77 -10.35
N ALA A 166 28.15 10.38 -11.47
CA ALA A 166 28.37 9.81 -12.81
C ALA A 166 29.81 10.08 -13.29
N ARG A 167 30.55 9.04 -13.68
CA ARG A 167 31.86 9.21 -14.30
C ARG A 167 31.73 9.55 -15.77
N GLY A 168 30.92 8.81 -16.54
CA GLY A 168 30.85 8.99 -17.99
C GLY A 168 29.45 9.09 -18.59
N LYS A 169 28.42 8.59 -17.89
CA LYS A 169 27.03 8.72 -18.36
C LYS A 169 26.06 8.98 -17.20
N PHE A 170 25.20 9.98 -17.38
CA PHE A 170 24.09 10.30 -16.49
C PHE A 170 22.77 10.18 -17.25
N ILE A 171 21.83 9.41 -16.69
CA ILE A 171 20.51 9.16 -17.25
C ILE A 171 19.48 9.63 -16.22
N GLY A 172 18.79 10.74 -16.50
CA GLY A 172 17.70 11.24 -15.65
C GLY A 172 16.37 10.62 -16.04
N ILE A 173 15.56 10.23 -15.06
CA ILE A 173 14.18 9.77 -15.23
C ILE A 173 13.26 10.74 -14.50
N VAL A 174 12.40 11.41 -15.25
CA VAL A 174 11.57 12.50 -14.75
C VAL A 174 10.17 12.48 -15.35
N ASN A 175 9.17 12.90 -14.57
CA ASN A 175 7.95 13.42 -15.18
C ASN A 175 8.15 14.91 -15.44
N TYR A 176 8.58 15.26 -16.67
CA TYR A 176 9.05 16.61 -16.98
C TYR A 176 7.94 17.64 -16.79
N SER A 177 6.75 17.38 -17.33
CA SER A 177 5.59 18.28 -17.20
C SER A 177 5.21 18.51 -15.74
N TYR A 178 5.19 17.46 -14.92
CA TYR A 178 4.89 17.57 -13.50
C TYR A 178 5.88 18.49 -12.77
N LEU A 179 7.19 18.29 -12.96
CA LEU A 179 8.21 19.09 -12.30
C LEU A 179 8.17 20.56 -12.77
N GLN A 180 8.00 20.82 -14.07
CA GLN A 180 7.87 22.17 -14.61
C GLN A 180 6.67 22.93 -14.04
N ASN A 181 5.53 22.24 -13.90
CA ASN A 181 4.29 22.85 -13.43
C ASN A 181 4.28 23.06 -11.92
N LYS A 182 4.96 22.19 -11.16
CA LYS A 182 4.86 22.17 -9.69
C LYS A 182 6.04 22.78 -8.95
N LEU A 183 7.20 22.89 -9.60
CA LEU A 183 8.37 23.56 -9.04
C LEU A 183 8.53 24.93 -9.69
N ASN A 184 8.81 25.96 -8.89
CA ASN A 184 9.12 27.29 -9.42
C ASN A 184 10.56 27.35 -10.00
N SER A 185 10.88 28.42 -10.72
CA SER A 185 12.20 28.63 -11.35
C SER A 185 13.36 28.77 -10.34
N PHE A 186 13.08 29.10 -9.08
CA PHE A 186 14.09 29.17 -8.03
C PHE A 186 14.48 27.80 -7.48
N ASN A 187 13.64 26.79 -7.69
CA ASN A 187 13.86 25.44 -7.19
C ASN A 187 15.07 24.78 -7.86
N ILE A 188 15.92 24.16 -7.05
CA ILE A 188 17.19 23.60 -7.50
C ILE A 188 17.04 22.38 -8.41
N PHE A 189 16.04 21.54 -8.18
CA PHE A 189 15.74 20.40 -9.04
C PHE A 189 15.22 20.84 -10.39
N ARG A 190 14.37 21.87 -10.45
CA ARG A 190 13.94 22.43 -11.74
C ARG A 190 15.13 22.96 -12.52
N LYS A 191 15.99 23.78 -11.89
CA LYS A 191 17.23 24.28 -12.52
C LYS A 191 18.15 23.15 -12.99
N LEU A 192 18.32 22.10 -12.19
CA LEU A 192 19.10 20.92 -12.58
C LEU A 192 18.53 20.27 -13.85
N ILE A 193 17.24 19.94 -13.83
CA ILE A 193 16.59 19.25 -14.95
C ILE A 193 16.58 20.11 -16.21
N ASP A 194 16.34 21.42 -16.11
CA ASP A 194 16.38 22.34 -17.25
C ASP A 194 17.78 22.38 -17.89
N ARG A 195 18.84 22.44 -17.06
CA ARG A 195 20.22 22.43 -17.54
C ARG A 195 20.61 21.10 -18.18
N VAL A 196 20.16 19.98 -17.62
CA VAL A 196 20.36 18.65 -18.21
C VAL A 196 19.61 18.56 -19.54
N ALA A 197 18.33 18.92 -19.58
CA ALA A 197 17.50 18.87 -20.78
C ALA A 197 18.08 19.71 -21.93
N ALA A 198 18.69 20.87 -21.64
CA ALA A 198 19.33 21.71 -22.65
C ALA A 198 20.54 21.07 -23.37
N ARG A 199 21.10 19.97 -22.85
CA ARG A 199 22.28 19.28 -23.40
C ARG A 199 22.07 17.78 -23.64
N ALA A 200 20.99 17.22 -23.09
CA ALA A 200 20.76 15.78 -23.10
C ALA A 200 20.10 15.29 -24.39
N SER A 201 20.32 14.02 -24.71
CA SER A 201 19.43 13.27 -25.61
C SER A 201 18.12 12.98 -24.86
N ILE A 202 17.01 13.60 -25.29
CA ILE A 202 15.70 13.48 -24.62
C ILE A 202 14.86 12.37 -25.28
N HIS A 203 14.37 11.45 -24.45
CA HIS A 203 13.46 10.37 -24.80
C HIS A 203 12.11 10.60 -24.13
N SER A 204 11.13 11.14 -24.88
CA SER A 204 9.73 11.18 -24.43
C SER A 204 9.07 9.84 -24.73
N ILE A 205 8.91 9.00 -23.70
CA ILE A 205 8.50 7.60 -23.88
C ILE A 205 6.99 7.42 -23.71
N THR A 206 6.41 6.51 -24.49
CA THR A 206 4.98 6.18 -24.51
C THR A 206 4.79 4.66 -24.50
N TRP A 207 3.56 4.21 -24.21
CA TRP A 207 3.19 2.79 -24.33
C TRP A 207 2.83 2.36 -25.78
N SER A 208 2.68 3.32 -26.71
CA SER A 208 2.17 3.06 -28.06
C SER A 208 3.22 2.43 -28.99
N LYS A 209 2.74 1.63 -29.96
CA LYS A 209 3.54 0.96 -31.00
C LYS A 209 3.81 1.82 -32.25
N GLU A 210 3.40 3.08 -32.27
CA GLU A 210 3.66 3.94 -33.43
C GLU A 210 5.16 4.24 -33.47
N ALA A 211 5.80 3.60 -34.44
CA ALA A 211 7.20 3.76 -34.79
C ALA A 211 7.51 5.23 -35.10
N SER A 212 7.81 5.98 -34.05
CA SER A 212 8.61 7.19 -34.13
C SER A 212 9.99 6.84 -33.57
N ALA A 213 11.02 7.53 -34.05
CA ALA A 213 12.44 7.17 -33.95
C ALA A 213 13.03 6.94 -32.53
N ASN A 214 12.22 6.99 -31.46
CA ASN A 214 12.59 6.66 -30.08
C ASN A 214 11.84 5.41 -29.59
N ASN A 215 12.26 4.24 -30.07
CA ASN A 215 11.72 2.93 -29.73
C ASN A 215 12.06 2.51 -28.27
N TRP A 216 11.43 3.13 -27.27
CA TRP A 216 11.48 2.59 -25.91
C TRP A 216 10.59 1.34 -25.83
N LYS A 217 11.20 0.22 -25.46
CA LYS A 217 10.52 -1.04 -25.18
C LYS A 217 10.86 -1.48 -23.76
N LEU A 218 9.84 -1.83 -23.00
CA LEU A 218 10.00 -2.51 -21.72
C LEU A 218 10.28 -3.99 -22.01
N ASP A 219 11.52 -4.42 -21.77
CA ASP A 219 12.00 -5.77 -22.09
C ASP A 219 12.69 -6.38 -20.87
N LEU A 220 11.88 -6.62 -19.83
CA LEU A 220 12.31 -7.22 -18.58
C LEU A 220 11.75 -8.64 -18.45
N PRO A 221 12.60 -9.65 -18.15
CA PRO A 221 12.13 -10.98 -17.78
C PRO A 221 11.08 -10.91 -16.66
N GLY A 222 10.01 -11.71 -16.78
CA GLY A 222 8.92 -11.71 -15.80
C GLY A 222 7.98 -10.50 -15.89
N VAL A 223 8.14 -9.58 -16.83
CA VAL A 223 7.18 -8.50 -17.10
C VAL A 223 6.59 -8.65 -18.49
N THR A 224 5.28 -8.90 -18.58
CA THR A 224 4.56 -8.96 -19.85
C THR A 224 3.73 -7.70 -20.04
N CYS A 225 3.85 -7.09 -21.22
CA CYS A 225 3.13 -5.87 -21.59
C CYS A 225 2.08 -6.19 -22.66
N PHE A 226 0.81 -6.03 -22.31
CA PHE A 226 -0.32 -6.17 -23.22
C PHE A 226 -0.71 -4.78 -23.74
N PRO A 227 -0.78 -4.56 -25.07
CA PRO A 227 -1.12 -3.26 -25.63
C PRO A 227 -2.46 -2.69 -25.16
N ASN A 228 -3.42 -3.57 -24.85
CA ASN A 228 -4.76 -3.18 -24.42
C ASN A 228 -5.43 -4.28 -23.60
N SER A 229 -6.56 -3.95 -22.96
CA SER A 229 -7.32 -4.89 -22.12
C SER A 229 -7.82 -6.12 -22.89
N HIS A 230 -8.16 -5.97 -24.17
CA HIS A 230 -8.64 -7.07 -25.00
C HIS A 230 -7.56 -8.13 -25.24
N THR A 231 -6.32 -7.71 -25.50
CA THR A 231 -5.17 -8.62 -25.67
C THR A 231 -4.80 -9.36 -24.38
N ALA A 232 -5.04 -8.76 -23.21
CA ALA A 232 -4.81 -9.37 -21.90
C ALA A 232 -5.89 -10.39 -21.51
N LEU A 233 -7.13 -10.21 -22.00
CA LEU A 233 -8.36 -10.87 -21.53
C LEU A 233 -8.23 -12.40 -21.38
N LYS A 234 -7.80 -13.08 -22.45
CA LYS A 234 -7.69 -14.55 -22.44
C LYS A 234 -6.75 -15.05 -21.35
N GLN A 235 -5.64 -14.34 -21.12
CA GLN A 235 -4.63 -14.78 -20.17
C GLN A 235 -5.04 -14.47 -18.72
N ILE A 236 -5.56 -13.28 -18.43
CA ILE A 236 -6.05 -12.96 -17.08
C ILE A 236 -7.19 -13.90 -16.66
N GLU A 237 -8.13 -14.19 -17.55
CA GLU A 237 -9.23 -15.11 -17.24
C GLU A 237 -8.73 -16.53 -16.96
N SER A 238 -7.74 -17.01 -17.74
CA SER A 238 -7.10 -18.31 -17.47
C SER A 238 -6.42 -18.34 -16.11
N GLU A 239 -5.66 -17.31 -15.76
CA GLU A 239 -4.95 -17.25 -14.48
C GLU A 239 -5.90 -17.13 -13.28
N ILE A 240 -6.96 -16.32 -13.39
CA ILE A 240 -8.01 -16.25 -12.36
C ILE A 240 -8.62 -17.63 -12.11
N THR A 241 -8.94 -18.40 -13.15
CA THR A 241 -9.54 -19.74 -12.96
C THR A 241 -8.59 -20.74 -12.30
N LYS A 242 -7.28 -20.53 -12.43
CA LYS A 242 -6.23 -21.39 -11.86
C LYS A 242 -5.78 -20.97 -10.46
N ALA A 243 -6.29 -19.86 -9.93
CA ALA A 243 -5.94 -19.37 -8.60
C ALA A 243 -6.23 -20.43 -7.52
N LYS A 244 -5.32 -20.55 -6.55
CA LYS A 244 -5.33 -21.63 -5.55
C LYS A 244 -5.63 -21.14 -4.14
N GLU A 245 -5.18 -19.94 -3.78
CA GLU A 245 -5.19 -19.44 -2.42
C GLU A 245 -5.96 -18.13 -2.28
N GLU A 246 -5.65 -17.14 -3.12
CA GLU A 246 -6.26 -15.81 -3.02
C GLU A 246 -6.24 -15.00 -4.30
N ILE A 247 -7.25 -14.15 -4.45
CA ILE A 247 -7.31 -13.11 -5.47
C ILE A 247 -7.55 -11.77 -4.77
N ALA A 248 -6.64 -10.83 -4.95
CA ALA A 248 -6.73 -9.49 -4.38
C ALA A 248 -6.98 -8.46 -5.49
N ILE A 249 -8.09 -7.75 -5.42
CA ILE A 249 -8.54 -6.79 -6.43
C ILE A 249 -8.65 -5.41 -5.79
N ASN A 250 -7.91 -4.43 -6.32
CA ASN A 250 -8.17 -3.02 -6.09
C ASN A 250 -8.61 -2.41 -7.42
N TRP A 251 -9.87 -1.99 -7.50
CA TRP A 251 -10.46 -1.53 -8.74
C TRP A 251 -10.98 -0.09 -8.60
N SER A 252 -10.48 0.81 -9.45
CA SER A 252 -10.62 2.26 -9.25
C SER A 252 -11.87 2.88 -9.86
N THR A 253 -12.51 2.24 -10.84
CA THR A 253 -13.73 2.69 -11.53
C THR A 253 -14.70 1.51 -11.64
N PRO A 254 -16.01 1.65 -11.89
CA PRO A 254 -16.87 0.49 -12.15
C PRO A 254 -16.27 -0.43 -13.24
N LEU A 255 -16.22 -1.75 -13.00
CA LEU A 255 -15.61 -2.70 -13.92
C LEU A 255 -16.35 -2.71 -15.26
N ALA A 256 -15.65 -2.33 -16.32
CA ALA A 256 -16.14 -2.40 -17.68
C ALA A 256 -15.94 -3.80 -18.29
N LYS A 257 -16.85 -4.19 -19.19
CA LYS A 257 -16.87 -5.52 -19.83
C LYS A 257 -15.61 -5.87 -20.62
N HIS A 258 -14.83 -4.87 -21.05
CA HIS A 258 -13.64 -5.07 -21.88
C HIS A 258 -12.39 -5.48 -21.09
N HIS A 259 -12.40 -5.42 -19.76
CA HIS A 259 -11.27 -5.85 -18.94
C HIS A 259 -11.28 -7.35 -18.67
N PHE A 260 -12.34 -7.83 -18.01
CA PHE A 260 -12.72 -9.23 -17.82
C PHE A 260 -14.10 -9.27 -17.15
N SER A 261 -14.81 -10.39 -17.25
CA SER A 261 -16.09 -10.54 -16.56
C SER A 261 -15.89 -10.86 -15.09
N ALA A 262 -16.52 -10.10 -14.17
CA ALA A 262 -16.51 -10.44 -12.74
C ALA A 262 -17.08 -11.84 -12.44
N SER A 263 -17.92 -12.41 -13.33
CA SER A 263 -18.42 -13.77 -13.18
C SER A 263 -17.32 -14.84 -13.30
N ILE A 264 -16.18 -14.54 -13.92
CA ILE A 264 -15.04 -15.47 -14.03
C ILE A 264 -14.50 -15.86 -12.66
N LEU A 265 -14.62 -14.97 -11.66
CA LEU A 265 -14.18 -15.22 -10.29
C LEU A 265 -14.95 -16.39 -9.65
N LYS A 266 -16.17 -16.71 -10.11
CA LYS A 266 -16.94 -17.87 -9.64
C LYS A 266 -16.42 -19.22 -10.16
N ARG A 267 -15.56 -19.19 -11.20
CA ARG A 267 -15.03 -20.39 -11.85
C ARG A 267 -13.74 -20.91 -11.21
N CYS A 268 -13.07 -20.10 -10.38
CA CYS A 268 -12.03 -20.63 -9.50
C CYS A 268 -12.67 -21.39 -8.33
N HIS A 269 -11.94 -22.27 -7.64
CA HIS A 269 -12.50 -23.08 -6.54
C HIS A 269 -12.97 -22.20 -5.38
N PRO A 270 -14.29 -21.93 -5.25
CA PRO A 270 -14.78 -20.85 -4.39
C PRO A 270 -14.66 -21.17 -2.90
N GLU A 271 -14.56 -22.46 -2.54
CA GLU A 271 -14.35 -22.89 -1.15
C GLU A 271 -12.90 -22.73 -0.66
N ARG A 272 -11.93 -22.50 -1.57
CA ARG A 272 -10.49 -22.45 -1.25
C ARG A 272 -9.86 -21.08 -1.49
N VAL A 273 -10.31 -20.37 -2.54
CA VAL A 273 -9.78 -19.06 -2.90
C VAL A 273 -10.43 -17.97 -2.04
N ARG A 274 -9.60 -17.14 -1.40
CA ARG A 274 -10.03 -15.95 -0.66
C ARG A 274 -10.03 -14.74 -1.59
N PHE A 275 -11.10 -13.94 -1.58
CA PHE A 275 -11.17 -12.71 -2.35
C PHE A 275 -10.98 -11.51 -1.44
N TYR A 276 -10.02 -10.65 -1.76
CA TYR A 276 -9.87 -9.35 -1.12
C TYR A 276 -10.23 -8.28 -2.13
N ILE A 277 -11.27 -7.49 -1.87
CA ILE A 277 -11.76 -6.51 -2.84
C ILE A 277 -11.78 -5.13 -2.20
N THR A 278 -11.21 -4.15 -2.89
CA THR A 278 -11.19 -2.75 -2.49
C THR A 278 -11.24 -1.83 -3.71
N GLY A 279 -11.20 -0.51 -3.46
CA GLY A 279 -11.32 0.52 -4.50
C GLY A 279 -12.76 0.95 -4.76
N GLN A 280 -12.96 2.00 -5.55
CA GLN A 280 -14.28 2.59 -5.81
C GLN A 280 -15.18 1.71 -6.69
N GLY A 281 -14.59 0.83 -7.50
CA GLY A 281 -15.30 -0.09 -8.38
C GLY A 281 -15.71 -1.41 -7.72
N TYR A 282 -15.59 -1.53 -6.40
CA TYR A 282 -15.80 -2.80 -5.69
C TYR A 282 -17.20 -3.39 -5.90
N GLN A 283 -18.23 -2.57 -6.14
CA GLN A 283 -19.61 -3.05 -6.34
C GLN A 283 -19.71 -3.97 -7.55
N SER A 284 -18.87 -3.78 -8.57
CA SER A 284 -18.84 -4.64 -9.76
C SER A 284 -18.41 -6.08 -9.44
N PHE A 285 -17.79 -6.31 -8.29
CA PHE A 285 -17.29 -7.62 -7.86
C PHE A 285 -18.09 -8.22 -6.70
N ALA A 286 -19.09 -7.52 -6.17
CA ALA A 286 -19.92 -7.95 -5.04
C ALA A 286 -20.95 -9.07 -5.40
N ILE A 287 -20.70 -9.83 -6.47
CA ILE A 287 -21.66 -10.75 -7.08
C ILE A 287 -21.50 -12.16 -6.50
N GLY A 288 -21.98 -12.39 -5.28
CA GLY A 288 -22.18 -13.74 -4.72
C GLY A 288 -20.91 -14.61 -4.64
N LEU A 289 -19.73 -13.99 -4.53
CA LEU A 289 -18.46 -14.69 -4.30
C LEU A 289 -18.38 -15.15 -2.85
N GLN A 290 -18.16 -16.45 -2.64
CA GLN A 290 -17.87 -17.01 -1.31
C GLN A 290 -16.46 -16.58 -0.87
N ASN A 291 -16.18 -16.52 0.44
CA ASN A 291 -14.87 -16.14 1.00
C ASN A 291 -14.36 -14.74 0.59
N THR A 292 -15.26 -13.77 0.49
CA THR A 292 -14.93 -12.39 0.08
C THR A 292 -14.83 -11.44 1.27
N GLN A 293 -13.72 -10.72 1.35
CA GLN A 293 -13.52 -9.58 2.24
C GLN A 293 -13.47 -8.28 1.41
N ILE A 294 -14.55 -7.50 1.50
CA ILE A 294 -14.59 -6.14 0.96
C ILE A 294 -14.13 -5.18 2.06
N TRP A 295 -13.21 -4.30 1.74
CA TRP A 295 -12.74 -3.27 2.67
C TRP A 295 -12.45 -1.97 1.92
N GLN A 296 -12.57 -0.84 2.60
CA GLN A 296 -12.24 0.46 2.02
C GLN A 296 -10.82 0.85 2.44
N GLY A 297 -9.88 0.71 1.51
CA GLY A 297 -8.56 1.29 1.68
C GLY A 297 -8.62 2.81 1.73
N ARG A 298 -7.70 3.42 2.48
CA ARG A 298 -7.60 4.90 2.58
C ARG A 298 -7.10 5.55 1.30
N SER A 299 -6.41 4.80 0.44
CA SER A 299 -5.76 5.31 -0.77
C SER A 299 -6.59 5.00 -2.01
N GLN A 300 -7.15 6.03 -2.64
CA GLN A 300 -7.69 5.91 -3.99
C GLN A 300 -6.52 5.78 -4.97
N LEU A 301 -6.56 4.75 -5.82
CA LEU A 301 -5.55 4.52 -6.85
C LEU A 301 -6.08 4.99 -8.21
N ASN A 302 -5.21 5.58 -9.03
CA ASN A 302 -5.49 5.90 -10.44
C ASN A 302 -5.23 4.71 -11.38
N ILE A 303 -4.89 3.56 -10.82
CA ILE A 303 -4.64 2.29 -11.51
C ILE A 303 -5.58 1.24 -10.92
N SER A 304 -5.82 0.16 -11.66
CA SER A 304 -6.49 -1.01 -11.12
C SER A 304 -5.57 -2.23 -11.09
N LEU A 305 -5.74 -3.07 -10.07
CA LEU A 305 -4.81 -4.12 -9.70
C LEU A 305 -5.59 -5.43 -9.50
N VAL A 306 -5.06 -6.53 -10.04
CA VAL A 306 -5.53 -7.89 -9.78
C VAL A 306 -4.33 -8.75 -9.43
N GLY A 307 -4.14 -9.02 -8.15
CA GLY A 307 -3.14 -9.92 -7.63
C GLY A 307 -3.69 -11.34 -7.50
N ILE A 308 -2.89 -12.34 -7.88
CA ILE A 308 -3.25 -13.76 -7.83
C ILE A 308 -2.18 -14.50 -7.03
N ASP A 309 -2.60 -15.16 -5.94
CA ASP A 309 -1.80 -16.00 -5.05
C ASP A 309 -0.51 -15.33 -4.50
N ARG A 310 -0.44 -13.99 -4.50
CA ARG A 310 0.78 -13.19 -4.20
C ARG A 310 2.01 -13.56 -5.03
N GLN A 311 1.79 -14.20 -6.17
CA GLN A 311 2.84 -14.62 -7.10
C GLN A 311 2.78 -13.81 -8.38
N CYS A 312 1.57 -13.52 -8.85
CA CYS A 312 1.32 -12.74 -10.04
C CYS A 312 0.57 -11.46 -9.70
N LEU A 313 0.88 -10.36 -10.40
CA LEU A 313 0.16 -9.10 -10.28
C LEU A 313 -0.14 -8.51 -11.66
N TRP A 314 -1.42 -8.27 -11.91
CA TRP A 314 -1.91 -7.57 -13.08
C TRP A 314 -2.18 -6.11 -12.75
N ILE A 315 -1.74 -5.21 -13.63
CA ILE A 315 -1.81 -3.76 -13.44
C ILE A 315 -2.42 -3.14 -14.68
N TYR A 316 -3.61 -2.57 -14.52
CA TYR A 316 -4.30 -1.76 -15.52
C TYR A 316 -3.91 -0.30 -15.30
N VAL A 317 -3.03 0.21 -16.16
CA VAL A 317 -2.40 1.53 -15.99
C VAL A 317 -3.41 2.67 -16.12
N ASN A 318 -4.40 2.52 -17.01
CA ASN A 318 -5.58 3.39 -17.05
C ASN A 318 -6.85 2.54 -17.25
N PRO A 319 -7.52 2.14 -16.15
CA PRO A 319 -8.70 1.28 -16.19
C PRO A 319 -9.96 1.99 -16.73
N ALA A 320 -9.90 3.29 -17.03
CA ALA A 320 -11.01 3.97 -17.72
C ALA A 320 -10.98 3.76 -19.23
N SER A 321 -9.86 3.28 -19.81
CA SER A 321 -9.68 3.15 -21.25
C SER A 321 -9.40 1.70 -21.67
N PRO A 322 -10.18 1.12 -22.61
CA PRO A 322 -9.92 -0.23 -23.12
C PRO A 322 -8.58 -0.35 -23.83
N ASN A 323 -8.13 0.74 -24.46
CA ASN A 323 -6.89 0.82 -25.24
C ASN A 323 -5.65 1.11 -24.38
N SER A 324 -5.81 1.19 -23.06
CA SER A 324 -4.68 1.35 -22.16
C SER A 324 -3.92 0.04 -21.97
N VAL A 325 -2.61 0.16 -21.85
CA VAL A 325 -1.70 -0.94 -21.54
C VAL A 325 -2.10 -1.66 -20.26
N VAL A 326 -1.92 -2.99 -20.27
CA VAL A 326 -2.04 -3.84 -19.08
C VAL A 326 -0.71 -4.55 -18.87
N LEU A 327 -0.18 -4.49 -17.66
CA LEU A 327 1.07 -5.16 -17.29
C LEU A 327 0.74 -6.41 -16.48
N ARG A 328 1.45 -7.50 -16.75
CA ARG A 328 1.48 -8.70 -15.90
C ARG A 328 2.88 -8.86 -15.33
N LEU A 329 2.98 -9.01 -14.02
CA LEU A 329 4.23 -9.26 -13.29
C LEU A 329 4.26 -10.70 -12.78
N ASP A 330 5.33 -11.40 -13.14
CA ASP A 330 5.71 -12.72 -12.67
C ASP A 330 7.02 -12.61 -11.88
N LEU A 331 6.98 -11.79 -10.84
CA LEU A 331 8.13 -11.38 -10.06
C LEU A 331 7.75 -11.56 -8.58
N PRO A 332 7.76 -12.79 -8.04
CA PRO A 332 7.10 -13.11 -6.77
C PRO A 332 7.61 -12.27 -5.60
N GLN A 333 8.89 -11.92 -5.61
CA GLN A 333 9.50 -11.12 -4.56
C GLN A 333 8.99 -9.68 -4.63
N THR A 334 8.93 -9.10 -5.82
CA THR A 334 8.41 -7.75 -6.09
C THR A 334 6.91 -7.67 -5.87
N VAL A 335 6.15 -8.67 -6.34
CA VAL A 335 4.70 -8.75 -6.15
C VAL A 335 4.34 -8.72 -4.67
N LYS A 336 5.03 -9.49 -3.81
CA LYS A 336 4.82 -9.45 -2.36
C LYS A 336 5.04 -8.07 -1.75
N LEU A 337 6.05 -7.33 -2.22
CA LEU A 337 6.31 -5.96 -1.76
C LEU A 337 5.20 -5.00 -2.23
N LEU A 338 4.77 -5.11 -3.48
CA LEU A 338 3.72 -4.27 -4.05
C LEU A 338 2.36 -4.51 -3.39
N TYR A 339 2.07 -5.74 -2.96
CA TYR A 339 0.91 -6.04 -2.13
C TYR A 339 0.92 -5.23 -0.82
N ALA A 340 2.07 -5.07 -0.18
CA ALA A 340 2.20 -4.24 1.01
C ALA A 340 2.08 -2.73 0.66
N PHE A 341 2.79 -2.27 -0.37
CA PHE A 341 2.81 -0.86 -0.76
C PHE A 341 1.44 -0.32 -1.16
N TRP A 342 0.66 -1.11 -1.90
CA TRP A 342 -0.72 -0.76 -2.29
C TRP A 342 -1.78 -1.31 -1.34
N ARG A 343 -1.35 -1.94 -0.24
CA ARG A 343 -2.21 -2.59 0.75
C ARG A 343 -3.30 -3.46 0.10
N LEU A 344 -2.96 -4.29 -0.88
CA LEU A 344 -3.98 -5.08 -1.62
C LEU A 344 -4.78 -6.03 -0.73
N VAL A 345 -4.21 -6.43 0.40
CA VAL A 345 -4.83 -7.25 1.43
C VAL A 345 -4.75 -6.46 2.75
N PRO A 346 -5.80 -6.46 3.59
CA PRO A 346 -5.77 -5.81 4.89
C PRO A 346 -4.61 -6.37 5.74
N SER A 347 -3.93 -5.48 6.46
CA SER A 347 -2.94 -5.85 7.48
C SER A 347 -3.61 -6.67 8.57
N GLU A 348 -2.91 -7.65 9.15
CA GLU A 348 -3.44 -8.43 10.27
C GLU A 348 -3.78 -7.53 11.49
N GLU A 349 -3.20 -6.33 11.58
CA GLU A 349 -3.51 -5.28 12.56
C GLU A 349 -4.68 -4.35 12.18
N VAL A 350 -5.69 -4.86 11.48
CA VAL A 350 -7.00 -4.21 11.60
C VAL A 350 -7.55 -4.63 12.96
N LYS A 351 -7.42 -3.75 13.98
CA LYS A 351 -8.31 -3.80 15.15
C LYS A 351 -9.71 -4.00 14.59
N GLN A 352 -10.24 -5.21 14.77
CA GLN A 352 -11.59 -5.50 14.35
C GLN A 352 -12.49 -4.57 15.15
N ASP A 353 -13.17 -3.68 14.45
CA ASP A 353 -14.27 -2.94 15.04
C ASP A 353 -15.18 -3.97 15.71
N THR A 354 -15.34 -3.82 17.02
CA THR A 354 -16.37 -4.53 17.78
C THR A 354 -17.71 -4.31 17.10
N LEU A 355 -18.69 -5.19 17.33
CA LEU A 355 -20.03 -5.01 16.76
C LEU A 355 -20.59 -3.59 17.03
N LEU A 356 -20.27 -3.04 18.20
CA LEU A 356 -20.66 -1.70 18.63
C LEU A 356 -20.01 -0.60 17.78
N GLU A 357 -18.71 -0.72 17.47
CA GLU A 357 -17.99 0.21 16.59
C GLU A 357 -18.51 0.14 15.14
N LYS A 358 -18.85 -1.05 14.65
CA LYS A 358 -19.49 -1.22 13.33
C LYS A 358 -20.87 -0.56 13.27
N ILE A 359 -21.69 -0.74 14.31
CA ILE A 359 -23.01 -0.12 14.41
C ILE A 359 -22.88 1.41 14.50
N ALA A 360 -21.94 1.92 15.29
CA ALA A 360 -21.67 3.37 15.41
C ALA A 360 -21.22 4.00 14.07
N LYS A 361 -20.50 3.24 13.24
CA LYS A 361 -20.04 3.65 11.90
C LYS A 361 -21.07 3.39 10.79
N GLY A 362 -22.25 2.88 11.11
CA GLY A 362 -23.30 2.58 10.12
C GLY A 362 -22.98 1.38 9.21
N GLN A 363 -22.06 0.49 9.61
CA GLN A 363 -21.65 -0.67 8.82
C GLN A 363 -22.51 -1.90 9.16
N SER A 364 -22.99 -2.62 8.13
CA SER A 364 -23.79 -3.84 8.34
C SER A 364 -22.92 -5.02 8.81
N PRO A 365 -23.17 -5.59 10.00
CA PRO A 365 -22.42 -6.74 10.51
C PRO A 365 -22.60 -8.02 9.70
N VAL A 366 -23.64 -8.07 8.87
CA VAL A 366 -24.07 -9.24 8.07
C VAL A 366 -24.00 -8.93 6.57
N GLY A 367 -23.60 -7.70 6.21
CA GLY A 367 -23.38 -7.28 4.81
C GLY A 367 -24.65 -6.93 4.04
N MET A 368 -25.82 -6.98 4.69
CA MET A 368 -27.11 -6.66 4.07
C MET A 368 -27.95 -5.73 4.98
N PRO A 369 -28.66 -4.72 4.43
CA PRO A 369 -29.55 -3.86 5.20
C PRO A 369 -30.93 -4.51 5.41
N CYS A 370 -31.72 -3.97 6.34
CA CYS A 370 -33.11 -4.38 6.56
C CYS A 370 -33.95 -4.11 5.30
N PRO A 371 -34.70 -5.10 4.78
CA PRO A 371 -35.48 -4.92 3.55
C PRO A 371 -36.66 -3.95 3.72
N VAL A 372 -37.10 -3.70 4.96
CA VAL A 372 -38.26 -2.83 5.25
C VAL A 372 -37.85 -1.37 5.41
N CYS A 373 -36.84 -1.09 6.25
CA CYS A 373 -36.48 0.29 6.62
C CYS A 373 -35.03 0.67 6.31
N ARG A 374 -34.27 -0.23 5.65
CA ARG A 374 -32.84 -0.07 5.31
C ARG A 374 -31.88 0.13 6.48
N SER A 375 -32.37 0.08 7.73
CA SER A 375 -31.54 0.07 8.93
C SER A 375 -30.70 -1.21 9.03
N LEU A 376 -29.69 -1.24 9.90
CA LEU A 376 -28.79 -2.38 10.03
C LEU A 376 -29.52 -3.61 10.58
N LEU A 377 -29.07 -4.81 10.17
CA LEU A 377 -29.48 -6.08 10.75
C LEU A 377 -28.36 -6.60 11.68
N TYR A 378 -28.73 -7.10 12.86
CA TYR A 378 -27.79 -7.72 13.78
C TYR A 378 -28.25 -9.15 14.14
N PRO A 379 -27.31 -10.10 14.32
CA PRO A 379 -27.64 -11.45 14.74
C PRO A 379 -28.03 -11.48 16.22
N THR A 380 -29.06 -12.27 16.53
CA THR A 380 -29.63 -12.49 17.86
C THR A 380 -29.90 -13.99 18.04
N VAL A 381 -29.84 -14.49 19.28
CA VAL A 381 -30.25 -15.86 19.61
C VAL A 381 -31.65 -15.84 20.21
N GLY A 382 -32.53 -16.73 19.75
CA GLY A 382 -33.86 -16.96 20.33
C GLY A 382 -34.07 -18.44 20.65
N LYS A 383 -35.25 -18.78 21.19
CA LYS A 383 -35.63 -20.15 21.57
C LYS A 383 -35.48 -21.19 20.46
N TYR A 384 -35.59 -20.76 19.20
CA TYR A 384 -35.56 -21.60 18.01
C TYR A 384 -34.27 -21.41 17.17
N GLY A 385 -33.22 -20.85 17.76
CA GLY A 385 -31.93 -20.63 17.13
C GLY A 385 -31.66 -19.18 16.74
N ALA A 386 -30.59 -18.97 15.96
CA ALA A 386 -30.13 -17.64 15.57
C ALA A 386 -31.02 -16.97 14.50
N TYR A 387 -31.29 -15.68 14.67
CA TYR A 387 -32.08 -14.86 13.75
C TYR A 387 -31.47 -13.45 13.62
N LEU A 388 -31.72 -12.81 12.48
CA LEU A 388 -31.38 -11.41 12.22
C LEU A 388 -32.53 -10.52 12.68
N ALA A 389 -32.21 -9.46 13.41
CA ALA A 389 -33.17 -8.46 13.87
C ALA A 389 -32.77 -7.06 13.39
N CYS A 390 -33.77 -6.24 13.07
CA CYS A 390 -33.57 -4.83 12.75
C CYS A 390 -33.10 -4.03 13.99
N THR A 391 -32.12 -3.15 13.81
CA THR A 391 -31.66 -2.26 14.89
C THR A 391 -32.69 -1.20 15.27
N ASN A 392 -33.55 -0.77 14.34
CA ASN A 392 -34.56 0.27 14.58
C ASN A 392 -35.86 -0.32 15.15
N LYS A 393 -35.82 -0.82 16.39
CA LYS A 393 -36.96 -1.50 17.03
C LYS A 393 -38.19 -0.60 17.23
N ASN A 394 -37.99 0.72 17.31
CA ASN A 394 -39.08 1.68 17.52
C ASN A 394 -39.94 1.87 16.26
N LYS A 395 -39.37 1.68 15.06
CA LYS A 395 -40.06 1.90 13.78
C LYS A 395 -40.13 0.66 12.89
N CYS A 396 -39.44 -0.42 13.23
CA CYS A 396 -39.36 -1.63 12.41
C CYS A 396 -39.20 -2.89 13.28
N ARG A 397 -40.11 -3.86 13.10
CA ARG A 397 -40.08 -5.16 13.78
C ARG A 397 -39.58 -6.31 12.91
N TYR A 398 -38.89 -6.00 11.81
CA TYR A 398 -38.39 -7.02 10.89
C TYR A 398 -37.42 -7.97 11.59
N THR A 399 -37.70 -9.26 11.50
CA THR A 399 -36.82 -10.35 11.93
C THR A 399 -36.83 -11.46 10.88
N LYS A 400 -35.74 -12.22 10.78
CA LYS A 400 -35.60 -13.35 9.86
C LYS A 400 -34.68 -14.39 10.47
N SER A 401 -35.03 -15.68 10.40
CA SER A 401 -34.09 -16.76 10.79
C SER A 401 -32.79 -16.69 9.97
N MET A 402 -31.64 -16.89 10.62
CA MET A 402 -30.36 -16.91 9.92
C MET A 402 -30.25 -18.18 9.07
N SER A 403 -29.99 -18.00 7.77
CA SER A 403 -29.62 -19.10 6.89
C SER A 403 -28.14 -19.50 7.07
N SER A 404 -27.74 -20.63 6.51
CA SER A 404 -26.31 -21.04 6.43
C SER A 404 -25.46 -19.97 5.74
N THR A 405 -26.00 -19.33 4.70
CA THR A 405 -25.36 -18.21 4.00
C THR A 405 -25.22 -16.99 4.89
N ASP A 406 -26.27 -16.61 5.62
CA ASP A 406 -26.24 -15.46 6.55
C ASP A 406 -25.19 -15.67 7.66
N ALA A 407 -25.08 -16.90 8.19
CA ALA A 407 -24.08 -17.28 9.17
C ALA A 407 -22.65 -17.26 8.62
N THR A 408 -22.47 -17.72 7.37
CA THR A 408 -21.18 -17.68 6.67
C THR A 408 -20.72 -16.23 6.47
N ASN A 409 -21.60 -15.39 5.93
CA ASN A 409 -21.32 -13.96 5.72
C ASN A 409 -20.99 -13.25 7.03
N TRP A 410 -21.76 -13.52 8.08
CA TRP A 410 -21.50 -12.96 9.40
C TRP A 410 -20.14 -13.40 9.96
N ALA A 411 -19.78 -14.68 9.84
CA ALA A 411 -18.47 -15.18 10.27
C ALA A 411 -17.31 -14.52 9.52
N HIS A 412 -17.44 -14.35 8.20
CA HIS A 412 -16.41 -13.68 7.39
C HIS A 412 -16.29 -12.19 7.72
N LEU A 413 -17.41 -11.47 7.82
CA LEU A 413 -17.43 -10.04 8.13
C LEU A 413 -16.90 -9.72 9.54
N ASN A 414 -16.90 -10.71 10.42
CA ASN A 414 -16.37 -10.62 11.78
C ASN A 414 -15.07 -11.43 11.96
N ASN A 415 -14.45 -11.90 10.87
CA ASN A 415 -13.18 -12.65 10.85
C ASN A 415 -13.11 -13.81 11.85
N ILE A 416 -14.22 -14.53 11.99
CA ILE A 416 -14.29 -15.69 12.85
C ILE A 416 -13.54 -16.83 12.18
N LYS A 417 -12.54 -17.36 12.89
CA LYS A 417 -11.71 -18.48 12.46
C LYS A 417 -11.97 -19.70 13.32
N CYS A 418 -11.65 -20.87 12.79
CA CYS A 418 -11.74 -22.13 13.52
C CYS A 418 -10.79 -22.09 14.73
N THR A 419 -11.32 -22.41 15.90
CA THR A 419 -10.55 -22.44 17.15
C THR A 419 -9.45 -23.50 17.16
N LYS A 420 -9.60 -24.59 16.38
CA LYS A 420 -8.63 -25.69 16.31
C LYS A 420 -7.44 -25.40 15.39
N CYS A 421 -7.71 -25.04 14.13
CA CYS A 421 -6.67 -24.93 13.10
C CYS A 421 -6.53 -23.53 12.48
N ARG A 422 -7.26 -22.54 13.01
CA ARG A 422 -7.32 -21.16 12.50
C ARG A 422 -7.75 -21.02 11.04
N SER A 423 -8.20 -22.10 10.40
CA SER A 423 -8.80 -22.07 9.06
C SER A 423 -10.18 -21.40 9.10
N GLN A 424 -10.72 -21.04 7.93
CA GLN A 424 -12.03 -20.41 7.86
C GLN A 424 -13.16 -21.34 8.32
N VAL A 425 -14.31 -20.74 8.62
CA VAL A 425 -15.53 -21.46 9.00
C VAL A 425 -16.66 -21.10 8.06
N LYS A 426 -17.55 -22.06 7.79
CA LYS A 426 -18.78 -21.89 7.01
C LYS A 426 -20.01 -22.24 7.83
N GLY A 427 -21.10 -21.55 7.57
CA GLY A 427 -22.41 -21.82 8.15
C GLY A 427 -22.98 -23.14 7.61
N CYS A 428 -23.41 -24.01 8.51
CA CYS A 428 -24.03 -25.29 8.21
C CYS A 428 -25.36 -25.41 8.96
N LYS A 429 -26.35 -26.07 8.35
CA LYS A 429 -27.64 -26.33 9.00
C LYS A 429 -27.56 -27.62 9.81
N GLY A 430 -27.93 -27.55 11.08
CA GLY A 430 -28.06 -28.70 11.98
C GLY A 430 -29.46 -28.80 12.56
N TYR A 431 -29.67 -29.78 13.43
CA TYR A 431 -30.96 -30.07 14.04
C TYR A 431 -31.48 -28.97 14.97
N LYS A 432 -30.58 -28.23 15.63
CA LYS A 432 -30.88 -27.11 16.55
C LYS A 432 -30.79 -25.71 15.91
N GLY A 433 -30.55 -25.63 14.60
CA GLY A 433 -30.34 -24.36 13.89
C GLY A 433 -29.01 -24.32 13.13
N VAL A 434 -28.50 -23.12 12.88
CA VAL A 434 -27.27 -22.92 12.10
C VAL A 434 -26.04 -22.85 13.02
N PHE A 435 -24.95 -23.50 12.60
CA PHE A 435 -23.67 -23.51 13.31
C PHE A 435 -22.51 -23.24 12.35
N LEU A 436 -21.33 -22.92 12.87
CA LEU A 436 -20.12 -22.71 12.09
C LEU A 436 -19.26 -23.98 12.10
N ARG A 437 -18.85 -24.46 10.93
CA ARG A 437 -17.95 -25.61 10.75
C ARG A 437 -16.69 -25.19 10.02
N CYS A 438 -15.55 -25.75 10.38
CA CYS A 438 -14.29 -25.51 9.69
C CYS A 438 -14.37 -25.92 8.21
N THR A 439 -13.76 -25.12 7.33
CA THR A 439 -13.68 -25.41 5.89
C THR A 439 -12.54 -26.37 5.54
N ASN A 440 -11.54 -26.55 6.43
CA ASN A 440 -10.45 -27.49 6.22
C ASN A 440 -10.96 -28.93 6.37
N SER A 441 -10.85 -29.73 5.31
CA SER A 441 -11.33 -31.12 5.29
C SER A 441 -10.62 -32.03 6.28
N LYS A 442 -9.40 -31.68 6.71
CA LYS A 442 -8.64 -32.39 7.74
C LYS A 442 -8.94 -31.90 9.16
N CYS A 443 -9.86 -30.95 9.33
CA CYS A 443 -10.23 -30.37 10.61
C CYS A 443 -11.73 -30.63 10.89
N ASP A 444 -12.01 -31.20 12.05
CA ASP A 444 -13.36 -31.50 12.55
C ASP A 444 -13.97 -30.36 13.39
N GLY A 445 -13.29 -29.22 13.48
CA GLY A 445 -13.71 -28.11 14.35
C GLY A 445 -15.06 -27.51 13.95
N TRP A 446 -15.94 -27.32 14.93
CA TRP A 446 -17.22 -26.63 14.77
C TRP A 446 -17.56 -25.83 16.02
N THR A 447 -18.42 -24.83 15.90
CA THR A 447 -18.85 -23.97 17.01
C THR A 447 -20.30 -23.53 16.78
N PRO A 448 -21.18 -23.62 17.80
CA PRO A 448 -22.52 -23.02 17.75
C PRO A 448 -22.44 -21.51 17.50
N LEU A 449 -23.37 -20.95 16.73
CA LEU A 449 -23.43 -19.48 16.57
C LEU A 449 -23.68 -18.77 17.91
N GLU A 450 -24.37 -19.43 18.82
CA GLU A 450 -24.74 -18.92 20.14
C GLU A 450 -23.52 -18.46 20.94
N ASN A 451 -22.39 -19.17 20.83
CA ASN A 451 -21.16 -18.83 21.55
C ASN A 451 -20.58 -17.47 21.14
N PHE A 452 -20.88 -17.01 19.93
CA PHE A 452 -20.42 -15.71 19.47
C PHE A 452 -21.49 -14.62 19.56
N VAL A 453 -22.77 -14.97 19.46
CA VAL A 453 -23.87 -14.01 19.51
C VAL A 453 -24.28 -13.67 20.95
N SER A 454 -24.13 -14.60 21.89
CA SER A 454 -24.42 -14.39 23.32
C SER A 454 -23.44 -13.41 23.99
N SER A 455 -22.16 -13.44 23.62
CA SER A 455 -21.15 -12.48 24.11
C SER A 455 -21.48 -11.03 23.74
N ILE A 456 -22.21 -10.84 22.64
CA ILE A 456 -22.70 -9.56 22.15
C ILE A 456 -23.96 -9.09 22.89
N GLN A 457 -24.90 -10.01 23.19
CA GLN A 457 -26.16 -9.66 23.88
C GLN A 457 -25.92 -9.17 25.31
N ASN A 458 -25.00 -9.80 26.05
CA ASN A 458 -24.68 -9.38 27.43
C ASN A 458 -24.12 -7.94 27.50
N PHE A 459 -23.45 -7.48 26.43
CA PHE A 459 -22.90 -6.12 26.36
C PHE A 459 -23.93 -5.07 25.92
N LEU A 460 -24.91 -5.45 25.09
CA LEU A 460 -25.95 -4.55 24.57
C LEU A 460 -27.10 -4.32 25.57
N PHE A 461 -27.36 -5.25 26.49
CA PHE A 461 -28.44 -5.15 27.47
C PHE A 461 -28.02 -4.57 28.84
N CYS A 462 -26.74 -4.25 29.06
CA CYS A 462 -26.30 -3.42 30.18
C CYS A 462 -26.63 -1.92 29.92
N ARG A 463 -27.92 -1.60 29.83
CA ARG A 463 -28.43 -0.22 29.93
C ARG A 463 -29.75 -0.20 30.69
N LYS A 464 -29.68 -0.45 31.99
CA LYS A 464 -30.49 0.27 32.99
C LYS A 464 -29.57 0.65 34.16
N PRO A 465 -29.41 1.96 34.47
CA PRO A 465 -28.56 2.41 35.58
C PRO A 465 -29.06 2.03 36.98
N GLN A 466 -30.24 1.41 37.10
CA GLN A 466 -30.91 1.20 38.39
C GLN A 466 -30.62 -0.15 39.05
N ASP A 467 -29.97 -1.10 38.38
CA ASP A 467 -29.74 -2.46 38.91
C ASP A 467 -28.25 -2.76 39.22
N LEU A 468 -27.38 -1.75 39.27
CA LEU A 468 -25.94 -1.90 39.58
C LEU A 468 -25.63 -1.72 41.09
N THR A 469 -26.44 -2.29 41.98
CA THR A 469 -26.16 -2.28 43.42
C THR A 469 -25.43 -3.50 43.95
N ASP A 470 -25.28 -4.59 43.18
CA ASP A 470 -24.57 -5.78 43.67
C ASP A 470 -23.67 -6.39 42.59
N PHE A 471 -22.49 -5.80 42.41
CA PHE A 471 -21.35 -6.51 41.84
C PHE A 471 -20.24 -6.58 42.89
N ARG A 472 -20.05 -7.74 43.50
CA ARG A 472 -18.84 -8.05 44.27
C ARG A 472 -17.69 -8.31 43.29
N CYS A 473 -16.66 -7.47 43.35
CA CYS A 473 -15.40 -7.69 42.67
C CYS A 473 -14.62 -8.84 43.36
N PRO A 474 -13.90 -9.73 42.66
CA PRO A 474 -13.15 -10.85 43.26
C PRO A 474 -11.92 -10.45 44.11
N ALA A 475 -11.85 -9.21 44.60
CA ALA A 475 -10.73 -8.67 45.37
C ALA A 475 -11.15 -8.04 46.71
N GLY A 476 -12.39 -8.25 47.18
CA GLY A 476 -12.81 -7.83 48.53
C GLY A 476 -12.95 -6.33 48.77
N ILE A 477 -13.03 -5.51 47.71
CA ILE A 477 -13.21 -4.05 47.84
C ILE A 477 -14.69 -3.71 47.74
N THR A 478 -15.28 -3.23 48.83
CA THR A 478 -16.64 -2.66 48.90
C THR A 478 -16.61 -1.16 48.60
N TYR A 479 -17.47 -0.69 47.70
CA TYR A 479 -17.65 0.74 47.39
C TYR A 479 -18.71 1.37 48.31
N SER A 480 -18.43 2.54 48.89
CA SER A 480 -19.43 3.35 49.59
C SER A 480 -19.54 4.75 48.97
N LYS A 481 -20.70 5.02 48.34
CA LYS A 481 -21.34 6.29 47.92
C LYS A 481 -20.52 7.39 47.17
N PRO A 482 -21.17 8.21 46.32
CA PRO A 482 -20.48 9.21 45.51
C PRO A 482 -20.11 10.44 46.35
N GLY A 483 -18.85 10.90 46.27
CA GLY A 483 -18.44 12.19 46.82
C GLY A 483 -17.20 12.21 47.72
N GLN A 484 -16.43 11.12 47.85
CA GLN A 484 -15.16 11.14 48.60
C GLN A 484 -13.95 10.83 47.72
N PHE A 485 -12.86 11.57 47.93
CA PHE A 485 -11.56 11.34 47.32
C PHE A 485 -10.93 10.07 47.91
N LEU A 486 -10.49 9.16 47.04
CA LEU A 486 -9.69 7.99 47.44
C LEU A 486 -8.25 8.45 47.71
N THR A 487 -7.80 8.30 48.95
CA THR A 487 -6.38 8.37 49.31
C THR A 487 -5.80 6.95 49.31
N ILE A 488 -4.79 6.71 48.49
CA ILE A 488 -4.02 5.46 48.50
C ILE A 488 -2.66 5.77 49.14
N PRO A 489 -2.23 5.04 50.19
CA PRO A 489 -0.89 5.23 50.74
C PRO A 489 0.14 4.65 49.76
N SER A 490 1.14 5.44 49.39
CA SER A 490 2.37 4.97 48.75
C SER A 490 3.56 5.34 49.63
N PRO A 491 4.70 4.63 49.58
CA PRO A 491 5.89 4.96 50.37
C PRO A 491 6.54 6.31 49.99
N LEU A 492 6.00 7.03 48.99
CA LEU A 492 6.61 8.24 48.41
C LEU A 492 5.63 9.41 48.22
N GLY A 493 4.49 9.43 48.94
CA GLY A 493 3.56 10.58 48.97
C GLY A 493 2.27 10.38 48.17
N PHE A 494 1.24 11.18 48.51
CA PHE A 494 -0.16 11.02 48.06
C PHE A 494 -0.37 11.49 46.61
N ILE A 495 -1.10 10.70 45.81
CA ILE A 495 -1.62 11.09 44.47
C ILE A 495 -3.15 11.20 44.57
N PHE A 496 -3.70 12.36 44.18
CA PHE A 496 -5.16 12.57 44.08
C PHE A 496 -5.64 12.30 42.65
N LEU A 497 -6.66 11.46 42.49
CA LEU A 497 -7.39 11.26 41.22
C LEU A 497 -8.85 11.67 41.42
N GLY A 498 -9.28 12.74 40.73
CA GLY A 498 -10.67 13.19 40.70
C GLY A 498 -11.37 12.78 39.40
N PHE A 499 -12.58 12.23 39.50
CA PHE A 499 -13.48 11.99 38.37
C PHE A 499 -14.44 13.17 38.23
N SER A 500 -14.55 13.75 37.02
CA SER A 500 -15.63 14.68 36.66
C SER A 500 -16.47 14.09 35.54
N VAL A 501 -17.78 14.17 35.72
CA VAL A 501 -18.83 13.64 34.84
C VAL A 501 -18.98 14.55 33.63
N TYR A 502 -18.11 14.45 32.62
CA TYR A 502 -18.42 14.86 31.24
C TYR A 502 -17.42 14.22 30.27
N CYS A 503 -17.93 13.58 29.21
CA CYS A 503 -17.14 13.00 28.13
C CYS A 503 -16.23 14.04 27.43
N ARG A 504 -14.93 14.02 27.70
CA ARG A 504 -13.84 14.37 26.76
C ARG A 504 -12.49 14.03 27.38
N TRP A 505 -11.66 13.26 26.67
CA TRP A 505 -10.23 13.15 27.01
C TRP A 505 -9.56 14.47 26.61
N GLN A 506 -9.14 15.28 27.59
CA GLN A 506 -8.26 16.42 27.39
C GLN A 506 -7.07 16.27 28.34
N PHE A 507 -5.88 16.05 27.78
CA PHE A 507 -4.64 16.10 28.55
C PHE A 507 -4.36 17.56 28.93
N PHE A 508 -4.46 17.89 30.22
CA PHE A 508 -3.85 19.10 30.77
C PHE A 508 -2.46 18.75 31.29
N LEU A 509 -1.43 19.26 30.62
CA LEU A 509 -0.06 19.32 31.16
C LEU A 509 0.11 20.67 31.84
N THR A 510 0.12 20.70 33.17
CA THR A 510 0.56 21.89 33.92
C THR A 510 2.09 21.89 34.05
N ARG A 511 2.68 23.08 33.85
CA ARG A 511 4.10 23.39 34.04
C ARG A 511 4.49 23.11 35.50
N ASN A 512 5.19 22.01 35.76
CA ASN A 512 6.31 21.88 36.72
C ASN A 512 6.64 20.41 36.98
N ALA A 513 7.52 19.84 36.14
CA ALA A 513 8.38 18.70 36.49
C ALA A 513 9.37 18.47 35.33
N ARG A 514 10.41 19.33 35.25
CA ARG A 514 11.67 18.94 34.61
C ARG A 514 12.40 18.04 35.62
N LEU A 515 13.01 16.95 35.12
CA LEU A 515 13.80 15.93 35.83
C LEU A 515 13.03 14.70 36.34
N ALA A 516 12.62 13.79 35.43
CA ALA A 516 12.55 12.33 35.68
C ALA A 516 12.09 11.52 34.44
N ASN A 517 12.61 11.81 33.23
CA ASN A 517 12.27 11.03 32.03
C ASN A 517 13.46 10.19 31.56
N ALA A 518 13.74 9.11 32.30
CA ALA A 518 14.59 8.01 31.80
C ALA A 518 14.29 6.63 32.46
N ARG A 519 13.46 6.56 33.51
CA ARG A 519 13.14 5.29 34.21
C ARG A 519 11.67 4.85 34.15
N LEU A 520 10.76 5.68 33.62
CA LEU A 520 9.34 5.32 33.49
C LEU A 520 9.01 4.56 32.19
N LEU A 521 9.88 4.64 31.17
CA LEU A 521 9.71 3.94 29.89
C LEU A 521 10.12 2.45 29.96
N THR A 522 10.83 2.03 31.01
CA THR A 522 11.27 0.64 31.19
C THR A 522 10.31 -0.22 32.03
N ALA A 523 9.37 0.39 32.77
CA ALA A 523 8.43 -0.35 33.62
C ALA A 523 7.13 -0.76 32.89
N LEU A 524 6.82 -0.16 31.73
CA LEU A 524 5.63 -0.53 30.93
C LEU A 524 5.89 -1.65 29.91
N ALA A 525 7.13 -2.14 29.80
CA ALA A 525 7.52 -3.21 28.86
C ALA A 525 7.43 -4.63 29.45
N VAL A 526 7.04 -4.80 30.72
CA VAL A 526 7.04 -6.12 31.40
C VAL A 526 5.62 -6.62 31.76
N LEU A 527 4.56 -5.89 31.45
CA LEU A 527 3.17 -6.32 31.74
C LEU A 527 2.34 -6.72 30.51
N TYR A 528 2.95 -6.86 29.34
CA TYR A 528 2.36 -7.56 28.20
C TYR A 528 3.41 -8.47 27.56
N SER A 529 3.60 -9.64 28.18
CA SER A 529 4.16 -10.86 27.56
C SER A 529 3.15 -11.97 27.76
#